data_AF-A0A933CIZ2-F1
#
_entry.id   AF-A0A933CIZ2-F1
#
_cell.length_a   1.000
_cell.length_b   1.000
_cell.length_c   1.000
_cell.angle_alpha   90.00
_cell.angle_beta   90.00
_cell.angle_gamma   90.00
#
_symmetry.space_group_name_H-M   'P 1'
#
loop_
_entity.id
_entity.type
_entity.pdbx_description
1 polymer ?
#
loop_
_entity_poly.entity_id
_entity_poly.type
_entity_poly.pdbx_seq_one_letter_code
_entity_poly.pdbx_strand_id
1 'polypeptide(L)'
;MSTPLRSLTAALLLLWPLWCLAFDPVASTELVLNQTSIYCLDCHDGILATQIHQGHTVGSSYITAQMQSPTKLKPLGALDPTVHLKDGQIVCLTCHYPDSEHDSKLVMSNAGSRLCSACHNL
;
A
#
# COMPACT_ATOMS: atom_id res chain seq x y z
N MET A 1 23.57 -57.57 -27.17
CA MET A 1 23.02 -57.35 -25.81
C MET A 1 23.28 -55.91 -25.43
N SER A 2 22.32 -55.02 -25.69
CA SER A 2 22.39 -53.59 -25.37
C SER A 2 21.24 -53.26 -24.45
N THR A 3 21.55 -52.99 -23.18
CA THR A 3 20.61 -52.44 -22.21
C THR A 3 20.28 -50.99 -22.59
N PRO A 4 19.01 -50.58 -22.67
CA PRO A 4 18.72 -49.18 -22.95
C PRO A 4 18.87 -48.35 -21.67
N LEU A 5 19.93 -47.54 -21.65
CA LEU A 5 20.24 -46.43 -20.75
C LEU A 5 19.13 -45.34 -20.67
N ARG A 6 17.93 -45.60 -21.22
CA ARG A 6 16.85 -44.61 -21.41
C ARG A 6 15.89 -44.50 -20.23
N SER A 7 15.99 -45.36 -19.23
CA SER A 7 15.01 -45.38 -18.12
C SER A 7 15.33 -44.47 -16.94
N LEU A 8 16.54 -43.89 -16.85
CA LEU A 8 16.91 -43.04 -15.72
C LEU A 8 16.58 -41.55 -15.93
N THR A 9 16.43 -41.09 -17.18
CA THR A 9 16.08 -39.68 -17.46
C THR A 9 14.59 -39.38 -17.26
N ALA A 10 13.70 -40.37 -17.38
CA ALA A 10 12.26 -40.19 -17.23
C ALA A 10 11.82 -40.00 -15.77
N ALA A 11 12.58 -40.54 -14.80
CA ALA A 11 12.22 -40.44 -13.38
C ALA A 11 12.44 -39.04 -12.78
N LEU A 12 13.37 -38.26 -13.34
CA LEU A 12 13.68 -36.90 -12.85
C LEU A 12 12.64 -35.86 -13.32
N LEU A 13 11.96 -36.10 -14.44
CA LEU A 13 10.93 -35.21 -15.01
C LEU A 13 9.57 -35.35 -14.31
N LEU A 14 9.29 -36.48 -13.68
CA LEU A 14 8.02 -36.72 -12.97
C LEU A 14 8.01 -36.16 -11.54
N LEU A 15 9.17 -35.77 -11.00
CA LEU A 15 9.29 -35.11 -9.69
C LEU A 15 9.39 -33.58 -9.79
N TRP A 16 9.57 -33.03 -11.00
CA TRP A 16 9.52 -31.57 -11.24
C TRP A 16 8.21 -30.92 -10.78
N PRO A 17 6.99 -31.46 -11.07
CA PRO A 17 5.76 -30.72 -10.76
C PRO A 17 5.50 -30.59 -9.25
N LEU A 18 6.18 -31.40 -8.41
CA LEU A 18 6.08 -31.31 -6.95
C LEU A 18 6.86 -30.11 -6.35
N TRP A 19 7.84 -29.56 -7.06
CA TRP A 19 8.55 -28.35 -6.60
C TRP A 19 7.83 -27.04 -6.98
N CYS A 20 6.95 -27.05 -7.98
CA CYS A 20 6.15 -25.87 -8.32
C CYS A 20 5.02 -25.59 -7.32
N LEU A 21 4.52 -26.62 -6.61
CA LEU A 21 3.45 -26.46 -5.61
C LEU A 21 3.94 -25.99 -4.24
N ALA A 22 5.25 -25.93 -4.00
CA ALA A 22 5.84 -25.49 -2.73
C ALA A 22 6.33 -24.04 -2.76
N PHE A 23 6.33 -23.38 -3.92
CA PHE A 23 6.39 -21.93 -3.99
C PHE A 23 4.96 -21.41 -3.78
N ASP A 24 4.51 -21.39 -2.52
CA ASP A 24 3.59 -20.35 -2.12
C ASP A 24 4.38 -19.04 -2.31
N PRO A 25 4.09 -18.20 -3.33
CA PRO A 25 4.46 -16.81 -3.15
C PRO A 25 3.70 -16.43 -1.89
N VAL A 26 4.41 -16.30 -0.76
CA VAL A 26 3.97 -15.46 0.34
C VAL A 26 3.28 -14.31 -0.34
N ALA A 27 1.98 -14.18 -0.10
CA ALA A 27 1.22 -13.04 -0.53
C ALA A 27 1.97 -11.85 0.05
N SER A 28 2.89 -11.30 -0.75
CA SER A 28 3.52 -10.04 -0.49
C SER A 28 2.30 -9.16 -0.30
N THR A 29 2.19 -8.55 0.86
CA THR A 29 1.39 -7.35 1.02
C THR A 29 2.07 -6.28 0.16
N GLU A 30 2.09 -6.50 -1.17
CA GLU A 30 2.38 -5.49 -2.14
C GLU A 30 1.40 -4.38 -1.79
N LEU A 31 1.97 -3.27 -1.36
CA LEU A 31 1.29 -2.00 -1.26
C LEU A 31 0.75 -1.72 -2.66
N VAL A 32 -0.44 -2.22 -2.98
CA VAL A 32 -1.07 -2.02 -4.28
C VAL A 32 -1.43 -0.55 -4.33
N LEU A 33 -0.51 0.23 -4.87
CA LEU A 33 -0.65 1.65 -4.96
C LEU A 33 -1.75 1.98 -5.96
N ASN A 34 -2.67 2.84 -5.56
CA ASN A 34 -3.76 3.20 -6.45
C ASN A 34 -3.26 4.11 -7.60
N GLN A 35 -4.00 4.12 -8.71
CA GLN A 35 -3.64 4.90 -9.90
C GLN A 35 -3.43 6.40 -9.62
N THR A 36 -4.19 6.97 -8.66
CA THR A 36 -4.01 8.36 -8.23
C THR A 36 -2.63 8.60 -7.64
N SER A 37 -2.18 7.72 -6.75
CA SER A 37 -0.87 7.89 -6.11
C SER A 37 0.26 7.58 -7.09
N ILE A 38 0.08 6.63 -8.03
CA ILE A 38 1.03 6.40 -9.12
C ILE A 38 1.26 7.68 -9.94
N TYR A 39 0.19 8.37 -10.33
CA TYR A 39 0.30 9.64 -11.06
C TYR A 39 1.12 10.70 -10.30
N CYS A 40 0.96 10.79 -8.98
CA CYS A 40 1.77 11.69 -8.16
C CYS A 40 3.25 11.29 -8.19
N LEU A 41 3.54 9.98 -8.14
CA LEU A 41 4.89 9.45 -8.14
C LEU A 41 5.61 9.55 -9.48
N ASP A 42 4.91 9.76 -10.59
CA ASP A 42 5.55 10.04 -11.89
C ASP A 42 6.46 11.29 -11.85
N CYS A 43 6.25 12.18 -10.87
CA CYS A 43 7.17 13.28 -10.57
C CYS A 43 7.70 13.26 -9.12
N HIS A 44 6.92 12.80 -8.14
CA HIS A 44 7.37 12.61 -6.74
C HIS A 44 8.12 11.29 -6.55
N ASP A 45 9.07 11.03 -7.44
CA ASP A 45 9.89 9.81 -7.52
C ASP A 45 11.17 9.87 -6.67
N GLY A 46 11.44 11.02 -6.02
CA GLY A 46 12.68 11.26 -5.29
C GLY A 46 13.87 11.70 -6.15
N ILE A 47 13.72 11.75 -7.48
CA ILE A 47 14.73 12.24 -8.43
C ILE A 47 14.32 13.61 -8.95
N LEU A 48 13.11 13.74 -9.49
CA LEU A 48 12.56 14.98 -10.02
C LEU A 48 11.96 15.86 -8.92
N ALA A 49 11.30 15.26 -7.93
CA ALA A 49 10.87 15.93 -6.72
C ALA A 49 11.29 15.14 -5.46
N THR A 50 12.20 15.73 -4.69
CA THR A 50 12.83 15.13 -3.50
C THR A 50 11.94 15.12 -2.26
N GLN A 51 10.74 15.69 -2.33
CA GLN A 51 9.77 15.67 -1.25
C GLN A 51 9.01 14.35 -1.28
N ILE A 52 9.67 13.31 -0.76
CA ILE A 52 9.10 11.96 -0.60
C ILE A 52 8.53 11.82 0.81
N HIS A 53 7.31 11.27 0.88
CA HIS A 53 6.46 11.12 2.05
C HIS A 53 7.22 10.75 3.34
N GLN A 54 7.29 11.65 4.31
CA GLN A 54 7.80 11.36 5.64
C GLN A 54 6.64 11.08 6.59
N GLY A 55 6.46 9.81 6.96
CA GLY A 55 5.69 9.41 8.15
C GLY A 55 4.38 8.65 7.93
N HIS A 56 3.81 8.61 6.72
CA HIS A 56 2.61 7.82 6.44
C HIS A 56 2.65 7.12 5.09
N THR A 57 2.33 5.84 5.07
CA THR A 57 2.28 5.04 3.84
C THR A 57 1.02 5.38 3.04
N VAL A 58 1.19 5.64 1.74
CA VAL A 58 0.09 5.64 0.76
C VAL A 58 -0.12 4.22 0.24
N GLY A 59 -1.32 3.87 -0.20
CA GLY A 59 -1.71 2.52 -0.62
C GLY A 59 -2.14 1.57 0.52
N SER A 60 -2.01 1.98 1.78
CA SER A 60 -2.49 1.19 2.91
C SER A 60 -4.01 1.28 3.08
N SER A 61 -4.67 0.13 3.28
CA SER A 61 -6.10 0.06 3.59
C SER A 61 -6.39 0.63 4.98
N TYR A 62 -7.11 1.77 5.04
CA TYR A 62 -7.55 2.36 6.30
C TYR A 62 -8.53 1.44 7.02
N ILE A 63 -9.42 0.79 6.27
CA ILE A 63 -10.44 -0.10 6.82
C ILE A 63 -9.77 -1.28 7.55
N THR A 64 -8.78 -1.90 6.92
CA THR A 64 -8.02 -3.00 7.53
C THR A 64 -7.29 -2.53 8.78
N ALA A 65 -6.62 -1.38 8.72
CA ALA A 65 -5.92 -0.80 9.87
C ALA A 65 -6.88 -0.47 11.03
N GLN A 66 -8.05 0.11 10.73
CA GLN A 66 -9.07 0.43 11.72
C GLN A 66 -9.64 -0.83 12.39
N MET A 67 -9.88 -1.90 11.63
CA MET A 67 -10.33 -3.17 12.20
C MET A 67 -9.27 -3.79 13.12
N GLN A 68 -7.98 -3.60 12.81
CA GLN A 68 -6.86 -4.08 13.62
C GLN A 68 -6.61 -3.21 14.86
N SER A 69 -7.03 -1.94 14.86
CA SER A 69 -6.79 -0.98 15.94
C SER A 69 -8.02 -0.09 16.21
N PRO A 70 -9.19 -0.67 16.55
CA PRO A 70 -10.47 0.06 16.57
C PRO A 70 -10.57 1.12 17.67
N THR A 71 -9.73 1.05 18.69
CA THR A 71 -9.66 2.07 19.76
C THR A 71 -8.72 3.20 19.42
N LYS A 72 -7.73 2.98 18.54
CA LYS A 72 -6.73 3.99 18.16
C LYS A 72 -7.13 4.77 16.90
N LEU A 73 -7.99 4.20 16.07
CA LEU A 73 -8.46 4.78 14.82
C LEU A 73 -9.96 5.03 14.86
N LYS A 74 -10.38 6.18 14.36
CA LYS A 74 -11.78 6.53 14.22
C LYS A 74 -12.46 5.62 13.20
N PRO A 75 -13.73 5.23 13.41
CA PRO A 75 -14.50 4.55 12.37
C PRO A 75 -14.70 5.46 11.15
N LEU A 76 -14.89 4.87 9.97
CA LEU A 76 -15.03 5.63 8.70
C LEU A 76 -16.04 6.78 8.78
N GLY A 77 -17.20 6.55 9.40
CA GLY A 77 -18.24 7.56 9.53
C GLY A 77 -17.92 8.71 10.51
N ALA A 78 -16.81 8.64 11.23
CA ALA A 78 -16.35 9.66 12.17
C ALA A 78 -15.07 10.38 11.70
N LEU A 79 -14.59 10.09 10.49
CA LEU A 79 -13.49 10.83 9.88
C LEU A 79 -13.91 12.26 9.55
N ASP A 80 -12.95 13.18 9.60
CA ASP A 80 -13.18 14.53 9.10
C ASP A 80 -13.48 14.46 7.59
N PRO A 81 -14.55 15.11 7.10
CA PRO A 81 -14.98 14.99 5.71
C PRO A 81 -13.98 15.55 4.70
N THR A 82 -12.99 16.34 5.12
CA THR A 82 -11.91 16.82 4.25
C THR A 82 -10.83 15.76 3.99
N VAL A 83 -10.79 14.69 4.79
CA VAL A 83 -9.88 13.56 4.60
C VAL A 83 -10.56 12.51 3.73
N HIS A 84 -10.14 12.46 2.46
CA HIS A 84 -10.75 11.57 1.48
C HIS A 84 -9.95 10.28 1.30
N LEU A 85 -10.52 9.16 1.69
CA LEU A 85 -10.01 7.84 1.34
C LEU A 85 -10.45 7.47 -0.07
N LYS A 86 -9.54 6.92 -0.88
CA LYS A 86 -9.88 6.40 -2.20
C LYS A 86 -10.00 4.89 -2.10
N ASP A 87 -11.21 4.37 -2.36
CA ASP A 87 -11.51 2.93 -2.28
C ASP A 87 -11.11 2.31 -0.92
N GLY A 88 -11.28 3.09 0.16
CA GLY A 88 -10.93 2.69 1.52
C GLY A 88 -9.43 2.76 1.85
N GLN A 89 -8.59 3.23 0.93
CA GLN A 89 -7.15 3.36 1.11
C GLN A 89 -6.72 4.81 1.37
N ILE A 90 -5.61 4.93 2.09
CA ILE A 90 -4.87 6.19 2.24
C ILE A 90 -4.09 6.43 0.96
N VAL A 91 -4.27 7.59 0.34
CA VAL A 91 -3.59 7.99 -0.92
C VAL A 91 -2.98 9.38 -0.77
N CYS A 92 -2.17 9.82 -1.72
CA CYS A 92 -1.55 11.16 -1.66
C CYS A 92 -2.62 12.26 -1.42
N LEU A 93 -3.74 12.15 -2.13
CA LEU A 93 -4.86 13.10 -2.03
C LEU A 93 -5.72 12.97 -0.75
N THR A 94 -5.46 11.97 0.09
CA THR A 94 -6.10 11.87 1.41
C THR A 94 -5.63 12.99 2.33
N CYS A 95 -4.35 13.39 2.20
CA CYS A 95 -3.75 14.44 3.00
C CYS A 95 -3.45 15.70 2.19
N HIS A 96 -3.21 15.58 0.88
CA HIS A 96 -2.81 16.69 0.03
C HIS A 96 -3.90 17.10 -0.97
N TYR A 97 -3.96 18.39 -1.28
CA TYR A 97 -4.77 18.91 -2.37
C TYR A 97 -3.96 19.98 -3.13
N PRO A 98 -3.74 19.86 -4.46
CA PRO A 98 -2.86 20.75 -5.21
C PRO A 98 -3.18 22.23 -5.04
N ASP A 99 -4.48 22.55 -5.00
CA ASP A 99 -4.98 23.93 -4.89
C ASP A 99 -5.20 24.37 -3.43
N SER A 100 -4.73 23.60 -2.44
CA SER A 100 -4.83 24.02 -1.05
C SER A 100 -3.92 25.21 -0.75
N GLU A 101 -4.42 26.12 0.08
CA GLU A 101 -3.70 27.27 0.63
C GLU A 101 -3.03 26.94 1.98
N HIS A 102 -3.18 25.72 2.49
CA HIS A 102 -2.50 25.30 3.71
C HIS A 102 -1.04 24.91 3.43
N ASP A 103 -0.21 25.04 4.46
CA ASP A 103 1.20 24.63 4.43
C ASP A 103 1.34 23.21 3.86
N SER A 104 2.36 23.00 3.03
CA SER A 104 2.62 21.72 2.35
C SER A 104 1.44 21.18 1.54
N LYS A 105 0.52 22.05 1.10
CA LYS A 105 -0.65 21.67 0.30
C LYS A 105 -1.57 20.68 1.00
N LEU A 106 -1.70 20.76 2.32
CA LEU A 106 -2.55 19.86 3.09
C LEU A 106 -4.04 20.15 2.88
N VAL A 107 -4.91 19.14 2.96
CA VAL A 107 -6.38 19.29 2.87
C VAL A 107 -6.98 20.13 4.02
N MET A 108 -6.21 20.30 5.11
CA MET A 108 -6.54 21.13 6.27
C MET A 108 -5.25 21.62 6.93
N SER A 109 -5.35 22.63 7.82
CA SER A 109 -4.23 22.99 8.70
C SER A 109 -3.85 21.83 9.63
N ASN A 110 -2.54 21.58 9.79
CA ASN A 110 -2.03 20.63 10.79
C ASN A 110 -1.66 21.29 12.13
N ALA A 111 -2.16 22.50 12.41
CA ALA A 111 -1.95 23.14 13.70
C ALA A 111 -2.50 22.26 14.83
N GLY A 112 -1.66 22.01 15.85
CA GLY A 112 -2.01 21.12 16.95
C GLY A 112 -2.29 19.67 16.53
N SER A 113 -1.65 19.19 15.46
CA SER A 113 -1.82 17.83 14.93
C SER A 113 -3.25 17.50 14.46
N ARG A 114 -4.02 18.53 14.09
CA ARG A 114 -5.42 18.37 13.66
C ARG A 114 -5.60 17.34 12.55
N LEU A 115 -4.70 17.31 11.57
CA LEU A 115 -4.76 16.32 10.49
C LEU A 115 -4.54 14.89 11.00
N CYS A 116 -3.63 14.70 11.97
CA CYS A 116 -3.40 13.40 12.60
C CYS A 116 -4.65 12.95 13.38
N SER A 117 -5.23 13.86 14.15
CA SER A 117 -6.46 13.63 14.92
C SER A 117 -7.71 13.46 14.05
N ALA A 118 -7.65 13.74 12.75
CA ALA A 118 -8.75 13.44 11.83
C ALA A 118 -9.00 11.92 11.72
N CYS A 119 -7.95 11.12 11.91
CA CYS A 119 -8.00 9.65 11.87
C CYS A 119 -7.73 9.01 13.22
N HIS A 120 -6.77 9.53 13.98
CA HIS A 120 -6.33 8.94 15.24
C HIS A 120 -7.11 9.48 16.45
N ASN A 121 -7.38 8.59 17.40
CA ASN A 121 -7.74 8.97 18.77
C ASN A 121 -6.43 9.22 19.54
N LEU A 122 -5.94 10.46 19.51
CA LEU A 122 -4.70 10.93 20.18
C LEU A 122 -4.97 11.46 21.59
#